data_AF-A0A0F2PJJ0-F1
#
_entry.id   AF-A0A0F2PJJ0-F1
#
_cell.length_a   1.000
_cell.length_b   1.000
_cell.length_c   1.000
_cell.angle_alpha   90.00
_cell.angle_beta   90.00
_cell.angle_gamma   90.00
#
_symmetry.space_group_name_H-M   'P 1'
#
loop_
_entity.id
_entity.type
_entity.pdbx_description
1 polymer ?
#
loop_
_entity_poly.entity_id
_entity_poly.type
_entity_poly.pdbx_seq_one_letter_code
_entity_poly.pdbx_strand_id
1 'polypeptide(L)'
;MEERKNKLIAEFESLRQDRVNNGIAYEKQLELERQGTIEAIQVYLSQEKSKFDFSEYMALIGDALSCWKRISGKANDLKGLIEFYKSEYYKNMPYNDIKAKLYARIITDRNPIETGDSMDVANISSMAPYCNMILTDKKMRNRIYDLSIHINYDVNIFSLKNYDELMDYIQAI
;
A
#
# COMPACT_ATOMS: atom_id res chain seq x y z
N MET A 1 4.67 3.58 -22.21
CA MET A 1 4.56 2.88 -20.91
C MET A 1 5.68 3.33 -19.97
N GLU A 2 6.94 3.31 -20.42
CA GLU A 2 8.11 3.87 -19.72
C GLU A 2 7.90 5.32 -19.22
N GLU A 3 7.39 6.20 -20.07
CA GLU A 3 7.20 7.62 -19.75
C GLU A 3 6.20 7.85 -18.62
N ARG A 4 5.08 7.10 -18.63
CA ARG A 4 4.08 7.16 -17.55
C ARG A 4 4.64 6.65 -16.23
N LYS A 5 5.44 5.57 -16.27
CA LYS A 5 6.13 5.04 -15.09
C LYS A 5 7.11 6.06 -14.51
N ASN A 6 7.93 6.68 -15.35
CA ASN A 6 8.91 7.68 -14.92
C ASN A 6 8.23 8.93 -14.33
N LYS A 7 7.12 9.37 -14.93
CA LYS A 7 6.31 10.47 -14.39
C LYS A 7 5.78 10.15 -12.99
N LEU A 8 5.19 8.97 -12.80
CA LEU A 8 4.66 8.54 -11.49
C LEU A 8 5.77 8.46 -10.43
N ILE A 9 6.95 7.95 -10.79
CA ILE A 9 8.09 7.90 -9.87
C ILE A 9 8.54 9.31 -9.47
N ALA A 10 8.60 10.24 -10.43
CA ALA A 10 8.97 11.63 -10.16
C ALA A 10 7.94 12.33 -9.26
N GLU A 11 6.65 12.11 -9.49
CA GLU A 11 5.58 12.63 -8.61
C GLU A 11 5.70 12.05 -7.20
N PHE A 12 6.00 10.76 -7.08
CA PHE A 12 6.14 10.09 -5.78
C PHE A 12 7.39 10.54 -5.00
N GLU A 13 8.52 10.73 -5.71
CA GLU A 13 9.74 11.30 -5.13
C GLU A 13 9.53 12.77 -4.72
N SER A 14 8.79 13.56 -5.51
CA SER A 14 8.45 14.94 -5.15
C SER A 14 7.60 14.99 -3.88
N LEU A 15 6.62 14.09 -3.74
CA LEU A 15 5.83 13.96 -2.52
C LEU A 15 6.72 13.60 -1.32
N ARG A 16 7.61 12.62 -1.46
CA ARG A 16 8.55 12.23 -0.40
C ARG A 16 9.41 13.41 0.04
N GLN A 17 9.99 14.15 -0.90
CA GLN A 17 10.80 15.34 -0.60
C GLN A 17 10.01 16.40 0.17
N ASP A 18 8.78 16.69 -0.25
CA ASP A 18 7.90 17.59 0.49
C ASP A 18 7.67 17.12 1.93
N ARG A 19 7.36 15.83 2.13
CA ARG A 19 7.10 15.28 3.46
C ARG A 19 8.33 15.33 4.36
N VAL A 20 9.51 15.01 3.83
CA VAL A 20 10.78 15.09 4.56
C VAL A 20 11.14 16.53 4.91
N ASN A 21 11.02 17.45 3.96
CA ASN A 21 11.36 18.87 4.16
C ASN A 21 10.44 19.55 5.18
N ASN A 22 9.17 19.15 5.22
CA ASN A 22 8.20 19.65 6.20
C ASN A 22 8.19 18.87 7.52
N GLY A 23 9.09 17.88 7.69
CA GLY A 23 9.19 17.10 8.93
C GLY A 23 7.91 16.32 9.27
N ILE A 24 7.20 15.81 8.27
CA ILE A 24 5.98 15.04 8.50
C ILE A 24 6.33 13.72 9.18
N ALA A 25 5.77 13.49 10.36
CA ALA A 25 5.95 12.27 11.13
C ALA A 25 5.30 11.06 10.45
N TYR A 26 5.86 9.87 10.70
CA TYR A 26 5.39 8.61 10.16
C TYR A 26 3.90 8.37 10.46
N GLU A 27 3.48 8.59 11.71
CA GLU A 27 2.12 8.35 12.19
C GLU A 27 1.11 9.24 11.47
N LYS A 28 1.51 10.48 11.17
CA LYS A 28 0.69 11.42 10.40
C LYS A 28 0.55 10.96 8.95
N GLN A 29 1.64 10.51 8.32
CA GLN A 29 1.57 9.98 6.96
C GLN A 29 0.77 8.67 6.90
N LEU A 30 0.88 7.80 7.92
CA LEU A 30 0.11 6.56 8.01
C LEU A 30 -1.40 6.81 8.01
N GLU A 31 -1.86 7.84 8.72
CA GLU A 31 -3.28 8.21 8.68
C GLU A 31 -3.71 8.71 7.31
N LEU A 32 -2.87 9.46 6.59
CA LEU A 32 -3.13 9.86 5.21
C LEU A 32 -3.23 8.63 4.28
N GLU A 33 -2.31 7.68 4.38
CA GLU A 33 -2.35 6.45 3.57
C GLU A 33 -3.64 5.64 3.80
N ARG A 34 -4.15 5.61 5.04
CA ARG A 34 -5.41 4.94 5.39
C ARG A 34 -6.64 5.65 4.82
N GLN A 35 -6.54 6.94 4.52
CA GLN A 35 -7.64 7.74 3.96
C GLN A 35 -7.56 7.89 2.44
N GLY A 36 -6.42 7.58 1.83
CA GLY A 36 -6.14 7.87 0.41
C GLY A 36 -7.19 7.33 -0.58
N THR A 37 -7.77 6.15 -0.34
CA THR A 37 -8.84 5.63 -1.20
C THR A 37 -10.11 6.49 -1.14
N ILE A 38 -10.48 6.96 0.06
CA ILE A 38 -11.66 7.80 0.25
C ILE A 38 -11.42 9.18 -0.38
N GLU A 39 -10.24 9.75 -0.16
CA GLU A 39 -9.85 11.04 -0.75
C GLU A 39 -9.85 10.96 -2.28
N ALA A 40 -9.30 9.88 -2.88
CA ALA A 40 -9.32 9.67 -4.32
C ALA A 40 -10.75 9.61 -4.88
N ILE A 41 -11.66 8.90 -4.20
CA ILE A 41 -13.08 8.85 -4.58
C ILE A 41 -13.71 10.24 -4.50
N GLN A 42 -13.45 10.99 -3.42
CA GLN A 42 -14.00 12.34 -3.25
C GLN A 42 -13.50 13.30 -4.34
N VAL A 43 -12.19 13.27 -4.63
CA VAL A 43 -11.59 14.06 -5.70
C VAL A 43 -12.25 13.72 -7.03
N TYR A 44 -12.36 12.43 -7.37
CA TYR A 44 -13.00 11.99 -8.60
C TYR A 44 -14.46 12.46 -8.73
N LEU A 45 -15.26 12.31 -7.67
CA LEU A 45 -16.66 12.74 -7.65
C LEU A 45 -16.84 14.26 -7.69
N SER A 46 -15.83 15.03 -7.28
CA SER A 46 -15.84 16.50 -7.34
C SER A 46 -15.49 17.08 -8.70
N GLN A 47 -15.00 16.25 -9.64
CA GLN A 47 -14.61 16.70 -10.96
C GLN A 47 -15.83 17.17 -11.77
N GLU A 48 -15.60 18.13 -12.67
CA GLU A 48 -16.60 18.52 -13.67
C GLU A 48 -17.00 17.32 -14.53
N LYS A 49 -18.29 17.21 -14.88
CA LYS A 49 -18.80 16.12 -15.72
C LYS A 49 -18.06 15.96 -17.06
N SER A 50 -17.50 17.05 -17.58
CA SER A 50 -16.69 17.08 -18.81
C SER A 50 -15.40 16.27 -18.69
N LYS A 51 -14.93 15.99 -17.48
CA LYS A 51 -13.71 15.22 -17.18
C LYS A 51 -13.99 13.75 -16.84
N PHE A 52 -15.23 13.29 -17.02
CA PHE A 52 -15.58 11.90 -16.74
C PHE A 52 -14.72 10.93 -17.56
N ASP A 53 -13.92 10.13 -16.86
CA ASP A 53 -13.19 9.00 -17.41
C ASP A 53 -13.80 7.70 -16.86
N PHE A 54 -14.30 6.86 -17.77
CA PHE A 54 -14.93 5.59 -17.42
C PHE A 54 -13.94 4.57 -16.85
N SER A 55 -12.71 4.55 -17.35
CA SER A 55 -11.66 3.65 -16.87
C SER A 55 -11.28 4.00 -15.43
N GLU A 56 -11.12 5.30 -15.15
CA GLU A 56 -10.86 5.79 -13.79
C GLU A 56 -12.05 5.53 -12.85
N TYR A 57 -13.28 5.74 -13.33
CA TYR A 57 -14.49 5.38 -12.59
C TYR A 57 -14.49 3.90 -12.19
N MET A 58 -14.24 3.00 -13.15
CA MET A 58 -14.25 1.56 -12.90
C MET A 58 -13.17 1.17 -11.89
N ALA A 59 -11.96 1.70 -12.04
CA ALA A 59 -10.83 1.40 -11.16
C ALA A 59 -11.04 1.90 -9.71
N LEU A 60 -11.64 3.08 -9.51
CA LEU A 60 -11.82 3.67 -8.18
C LEU A 60 -13.13 3.25 -7.51
N ILE A 61 -14.21 3.13 -8.27
CA ILE A 61 -15.59 3.02 -7.75
C ILE A 61 -16.32 1.80 -8.32
N GLY A 62 -16.31 1.62 -9.64
CA GLY A 62 -17.17 0.64 -10.32
C GLY A 62 -16.90 -0.82 -9.93
N ASP A 63 -15.64 -1.25 -9.90
CA ASP A 63 -15.26 -2.61 -9.51
C ASP A 63 -15.56 -2.87 -8.04
N ALA A 64 -15.25 -1.90 -7.17
CA ALA A 64 -15.53 -1.97 -5.75
C ALA A 64 -17.05 -2.05 -5.47
N LEU A 65 -17.87 -1.24 -6.15
CA LEU A 65 -19.33 -1.31 -6.05
C LEU A 65 -19.90 -2.64 -6.56
N SER A 66 -19.29 -3.22 -7.59
CA SER A 66 -19.69 -4.53 -8.12
C SER A 66 -19.44 -5.64 -7.10
N CYS A 67 -18.28 -5.61 -6.44
CA CYS A 67 -17.96 -6.49 -5.31
C CYS A 67 -18.88 -6.25 -4.11
N TRP A 68 -19.12 -4.98 -3.75
CA TRP A 68 -19.99 -4.59 -2.65
C TRP A 68 -21.42 -5.10 -2.83
N LYS A 69 -21.97 -4.95 -4.05
CA LYS A 69 -23.29 -5.47 -4.41
C LYS A 69 -23.37 -6.98 -4.20
N ARG A 70 -22.33 -7.73 -4.60
CA ARG A 70 -22.28 -9.19 -4.48
C ARG A 70 -22.26 -9.66 -3.01
N ILE A 71 -21.62 -8.90 -2.12
CA ILE A 71 -21.47 -9.26 -0.71
C ILE A 71 -22.65 -8.77 0.13
N SER A 72 -23.06 -7.52 -0.05
CA SER A 72 -24.09 -6.87 0.78
C SER A 72 -25.52 -7.01 0.27
N GLY A 73 -25.69 -7.40 -1.00
CA GLY A 73 -26.97 -7.35 -1.72
C GLY A 73 -27.43 -5.93 -2.08
N LYS A 74 -26.71 -4.88 -1.68
CA LYS A 74 -27.08 -3.47 -1.91
C LYS A 74 -26.40 -2.93 -3.15
N ALA A 75 -27.13 -2.87 -4.27
CA ALA A 75 -26.63 -2.27 -5.50
C ALA A 75 -26.50 -0.75 -5.36
N ASN A 76 -25.44 -0.17 -5.96
CA ASN A 76 -25.20 1.28 -6.02
C ASN A 76 -25.11 2.00 -4.66
N ASP A 77 -24.85 1.27 -3.58
CA ASP A 77 -24.69 1.83 -2.23
C ASP A 77 -23.27 2.38 -2.02
N LEU A 78 -22.97 3.48 -2.72
CA LEU A 78 -21.68 4.17 -2.60
C LEU A 78 -21.43 4.68 -1.18
N LYS A 79 -22.48 5.14 -0.49
CA LYS A 79 -22.37 5.57 0.91
C LYS A 79 -21.92 4.41 1.79
N GLY A 80 -22.56 3.25 1.67
CA GLY A 80 -22.18 2.04 2.42
C GLY A 80 -20.74 1.61 2.13
N LEU A 81 -20.31 1.66 0.86
CA LEU A 81 -18.93 1.36 0.47
C LEU A 81 -17.92 2.33 1.12
N ILE A 82 -18.22 3.64 1.11
CA ILE A 82 -17.36 4.64 1.76
C ILE A 82 -17.30 4.42 3.28
N GLU A 83 -18.43 4.14 3.94
CA GLU A 83 -18.44 3.84 5.37
C GLU A 83 -17.67 2.54 5.69
N PHE A 84 -17.70 1.55 4.81
CA PHE A 84 -16.85 0.37 4.92
C PHE A 84 -15.36 0.73 4.83
N TYR A 85 -14.94 1.57 3.88
CA TYR A 85 -13.54 2.02 3.78
C TYR A 85 -13.08 2.83 5.00
N LYS A 86 -13.99 3.53 5.69
CA LYS A 86 -13.68 4.23 6.94
C LYS A 86 -13.56 3.30 8.14
N SER A 87 -14.09 2.08 8.05
CA SER A 87 -14.17 1.16 9.18
C SER A 87 -12.79 0.66 9.60
N GLU A 88 -12.63 0.40 10.91
CA GLU A 88 -11.42 -0.24 11.44
C GLU A 88 -11.21 -1.63 10.84
N TYR A 89 -12.27 -2.33 10.46
CA TYR A 89 -12.16 -3.61 9.78
C TYR A 89 -11.41 -3.50 8.45
N TYR A 90 -11.77 -2.53 7.59
CA TYR A 90 -11.06 -2.31 6.33
C TYR A 90 -9.61 -1.87 6.54
N LYS A 91 -9.38 -0.93 7.47
CA LYS A 91 -8.02 -0.44 7.78
C LYS A 91 -7.10 -1.54 8.28
N ASN A 92 -7.62 -2.47 9.08
CA ASN A 92 -6.87 -3.57 9.67
C ASN A 92 -6.87 -4.84 8.79
N MET A 93 -7.45 -4.81 7.59
CA MET A 93 -7.27 -5.91 6.64
C MET A 93 -5.77 -6.03 6.31
N PRO A 94 -5.21 -7.26 6.28
CA PRO A 94 -3.77 -7.45 6.15
C PRO A 94 -3.13 -6.67 4.99
N TYR A 95 -3.72 -6.77 3.80
CA TYR A 95 -3.22 -6.03 2.63
C TYR A 95 -3.21 -4.51 2.84
N ASN A 96 -4.30 -3.95 3.39
CA ASN A 96 -4.43 -2.51 3.57
C ASN A 96 -3.50 -1.99 4.66
N ASP A 97 -3.41 -2.70 5.79
CA ASP A 97 -2.54 -2.35 6.91
C ASP A 97 -1.06 -2.35 6.49
N ILE A 98 -0.60 -3.44 5.86
CA ILE A 98 0.78 -3.56 5.40
C ILE A 98 1.09 -2.50 4.34
N LYS A 99 0.21 -2.33 3.35
CA LYS A 99 0.39 -1.35 2.28
C LYS A 99 0.52 0.07 2.84
N ALA A 100 -0.40 0.47 3.72
CA ALA A 100 -0.38 1.79 4.33
C ALA A 100 0.87 2.02 5.18
N LYS A 101 1.27 1.03 5.99
CA LYS A 101 2.49 1.09 6.80
C LYS A 101 3.76 1.25 5.96
N LEU A 102 3.89 0.47 4.89
CA LEU A 102 5.08 0.53 4.03
C LEU A 102 5.14 1.83 3.24
N TYR A 103 4.05 2.28 2.62
CA TYR A 103 4.06 3.55 1.90
C TYR A 103 4.31 4.74 2.83
N ALA A 104 3.69 4.77 4.01
CA ALA A 104 3.95 5.82 4.99
C ALA A 104 5.42 5.85 5.41
N ARG A 105 6.05 4.68 5.58
CA ARG A 105 7.49 4.58 5.88
C ARG A 105 8.35 5.05 4.71
N ILE A 106 8.02 4.64 3.48
CA ILE A 106 8.74 5.03 2.26
C ILE A 106 8.70 6.55 2.04
N ILE A 107 7.52 7.16 2.18
CA ILE A 107 7.29 8.59 1.94
C ILE A 107 7.97 9.47 3.00
N THR A 108 8.11 8.98 4.23
CA THR A 108 8.78 9.71 5.32
C THR A 108 10.27 9.35 5.47
N ASP A 109 10.77 8.42 4.65
CA ASP A 109 12.19 8.05 4.60
C ASP A 109 13.01 9.15 3.89
N ARG A 110 14.25 9.34 4.35
CA ARG A 110 15.21 10.25 3.70
C ARG A 110 15.79 9.66 2.41
N ASN A 111 15.74 8.33 2.27
CA ASN A 111 16.21 7.66 1.07
C ASN A 111 15.28 7.95 -0.14
N PRO A 112 15.83 8.11 -1.35
CA PRO A 112 15.02 8.27 -2.56
C PRO A 112 14.07 7.09 -2.81
N ILE A 113 12.98 7.37 -3.52
CA ILE A 113 12.08 6.37 -4.10
C ILE A 113 12.83 5.58 -5.18
N GLU A 114 12.71 4.26 -5.12
CA GLU A 114 13.25 3.35 -6.12
C GLU A 114 12.14 2.77 -7.00
N THR A 115 12.48 2.38 -8.24
CA THR A 115 11.51 1.85 -9.20
C THR A 115 10.81 0.56 -8.72
N GLY A 116 11.47 -0.20 -7.84
CA GLY A 116 10.97 -1.44 -7.25
C GLY A 116 10.04 -1.24 -6.05
N ASP A 117 10.11 -0.10 -5.36
CA ASP A 117 9.42 0.13 -4.07
C ASP A 117 7.92 -0.16 -4.18
N SER A 118 7.26 0.31 -5.25
CA SER A 118 5.82 0.08 -5.43
C SER A 118 5.47 -1.39 -5.67
N MET A 119 6.34 -2.16 -6.34
CA MET A 119 6.12 -3.57 -6.60
C MET A 119 6.34 -4.39 -5.33
N ASP A 120 7.38 -4.05 -4.56
CA ASP A 120 7.65 -4.69 -3.28
C ASP A 120 6.50 -4.48 -2.31
N VAL A 121 5.98 -3.25 -2.20
CA VAL A 121 4.79 -2.99 -1.36
C VAL A 121 3.60 -3.85 -1.78
N ALA A 122 3.29 -3.93 -3.07
CA ALA A 122 2.18 -4.74 -3.55
C ALA A 122 2.36 -6.24 -3.24
N ASN A 123 3.56 -6.77 -3.51
CA ASN A 123 3.88 -8.17 -3.28
C ASN A 123 3.88 -8.52 -1.80
N ILE A 124 4.54 -7.74 -0.95
CA ILE A 124 4.62 -7.97 0.50
C ILE A 124 3.22 -7.87 1.13
N SER A 125 2.44 -6.85 0.76
CA SER A 125 1.08 -6.68 1.28
C SER A 125 0.17 -7.84 0.91
N SER A 126 0.40 -8.46 -0.25
CA SER A 126 -0.39 -9.60 -0.73
C SER A 126 0.06 -10.94 -0.13
N MET A 127 1.35 -11.11 0.13
CA MET A 127 1.95 -12.41 0.45
C MET A 127 2.27 -12.60 1.93
N ALA A 128 2.70 -11.56 2.65
CA ALA A 128 3.09 -11.67 4.06
C ALA A 128 2.05 -12.35 4.97
N PRO A 129 0.73 -12.16 4.79
CA PRO A 129 -0.27 -12.84 5.63
C PRO A 129 -0.41 -14.35 5.38
N TYR A 130 0.20 -14.87 4.31
CA TYR A 130 -0.02 -16.24 3.83
C TYR A 130 1.28 -17.03 3.60
N CYS A 131 2.45 -16.44 3.87
CA CYS A 131 3.74 -17.07 3.63
C CYS A 131 4.55 -17.16 4.92
N ASN A 132 5.27 -18.28 5.11
CA ASN A 132 6.16 -18.44 6.26
C ASN A 132 7.48 -17.67 6.12
N MET A 133 7.85 -17.31 4.89
CA MET A 133 9.06 -16.53 4.62
C MET A 133 8.93 -15.60 3.41
N ILE A 134 9.68 -14.50 3.43
CA ILE A 134 9.86 -13.57 2.31
C ILE A 134 11.36 -13.29 2.13
N LEU A 135 11.82 -13.36 0.88
CA LEU A 135 13.15 -12.90 0.48
C LEU A 135 13.03 -11.53 -0.18
N THR A 136 13.74 -10.52 0.33
CA THR A 136 13.72 -9.16 -0.19
C THR A 136 15.10 -8.49 -0.04
N ASP A 137 15.28 -7.28 -0.58
CA ASP A 137 16.52 -6.54 -0.39
C ASP A 137 16.66 -6.05 1.08
N LYS A 138 17.87 -5.60 1.44
CA LYS A 138 18.18 -5.18 2.81
C LYS A 138 17.34 -3.97 3.27
N LYS A 139 17.10 -3.00 2.39
CA LYS A 139 16.35 -1.77 2.69
C LYS A 139 14.90 -2.13 3.02
N MET A 140 14.26 -2.95 2.19
CA MET A 140 12.89 -3.39 2.42
C MET A 140 12.78 -4.30 3.65
N ARG A 141 13.73 -5.23 3.84
CA ARG A 141 13.82 -6.03 5.08
C ARG A 141 13.82 -5.14 6.32
N ASN A 142 14.70 -4.14 6.36
CA ASN A 142 14.79 -3.23 7.51
C ASN A 142 13.46 -2.50 7.77
N ARG A 143 12.76 -2.04 6.72
CA ARG A 143 11.44 -1.42 6.86
C ARG A 143 10.42 -2.38 7.48
N ILE A 144 10.41 -3.64 7.05
CA ILE A 144 9.50 -4.67 7.58
C ILE A 144 9.79 -4.94 9.07
N TYR A 145 11.07 -4.94 9.47
CA TYR A 145 11.47 -5.06 10.88
C TYR A 145 11.06 -3.84 11.70
N ASP A 146 11.38 -2.63 11.25
CA ASP A 146 11.02 -1.37 11.92
C ASP A 146 9.50 -1.27 12.17
N LEU A 147 8.70 -1.75 11.22
CA LEU A 147 7.24 -1.71 11.26
C LEU A 147 6.62 -2.92 11.98
N SER A 148 7.45 -3.83 12.51
CA SER A 148 7.02 -5.07 13.16
C SER A 148 6.08 -5.94 12.31
N ILE A 149 6.14 -5.82 10.97
CA ILE A 149 5.27 -6.59 10.06
C ILE A 149 5.58 -8.09 10.19
N HIS A 150 6.86 -8.46 10.28
CA HIS A 150 7.31 -9.84 10.50
C HIS A 150 6.68 -10.49 11.74
N ILE A 151 6.54 -9.73 12.84
CA ILE A 151 5.88 -10.20 14.08
C ILE A 151 4.37 -10.27 13.90
N ASN A 152 3.77 -9.20 13.35
CA ASN A 152 2.31 -9.08 13.24
C ASN A 152 1.68 -10.16 12.34
N TYR A 153 2.44 -10.68 11.38
CA TYR A 153 1.97 -11.66 10.38
C TYR A 153 2.74 -12.98 10.43
N ASP A 154 3.56 -13.20 11.47
CA ASP A 154 4.33 -14.45 11.69
C ASP A 154 5.09 -14.92 10.44
N VAL A 155 5.91 -14.02 9.89
CA VAL A 155 6.64 -14.25 8.63
C VAL A 155 8.13 -13.96 8.80
N ASN A 156 8.97 -14.91 8.38
CA ASN A 156 10.42 -14.79 8.43
C ASN A 156 10.94 -13.96 7.25
N ILE A 157 11.80 -12.97 7.52
CA ILE A 157 12.27 -12.04 6.48
C ILE A 157 13.77 -12.18 6.27
N PHE A 158 14.11 -12.63 5.07
CA PHE A 158 15.49 -12.86 4.63
C PHE A 158 15.92 -11.83 3.60
N SER A 159 17.24 -11.74 3.42
CA SER A 159 17.86 -11.02 2.31
C SER A 159 19.02 -11.86 1.76
N LEU A 160 19.41 -11.64 0.50
CA LEU A 160 20.55 -12.36 -0.09
C LEU A 160 21.87 -12.14 0.67
N LYS A 161 21.96 -11.12 1.53
CA LYS A 161 23.12 -10.93 2.41
C LYS A 161 23.19 -11.92 3.57
N ASN A 162 22.07 -12.56 3.90
CA ASN A 162 21.93 -13.56 4.96
C ASN A 162 21.58 -14.91 4.31
N TYR A 163 22.27 -15.24 3.22
CA TYR A 163 22.02 -16.46 2.44
C TYR A 163 22.17 -17.72 3.30
N ASP A 164 23.19 -17.77 4.16
CA ASP A 164 23.43 -18.92 5.04
C ASP A 164 22.24 -19.14 5.99
N GLU A 165 21.75 -18.07 6.65
CA GLU A 165 20.55 -18.14 7.51
C GLU A 165 19.30 -18.59 6.74
N LEU A 166 19.14 -18.14 5.49
CA LEU A 166 18.05 -18.57 4.63
C LEU A 166 18.15 -20.08 4.33
N MET A 167 19.34 -20.56 3.99
CA MET A 167 19.56 -21.97 3.69
C MET A 167 19.36 -22.86 4.91
N ASP A 168 19.83 -22.43 6.08
CA ASP A 168 19.61 -23.12 7.35
C ASP A 168 18.11 -23.22 7.67
N TYR A 169 17.37 -22.13 7.47
CA TYR A 169 15.92 -22.11 7.65
C TYR A 169 15.20 -23.07 6.69
N ILE A 170 15.55 -23.06 5.41
CA ILE A 170 14.95 -23.95 4.40
C ILE A 170 15.25 -25.42 4.71
N GLN A 171 16.45 -25.74 5.20
CA GLN A 171 16.82 -27.11 5.56
C GLN A 171 16.12 -27.63 6.82
N ALA A 172 15.61 -26.73 7.67
CA ALA A 172 14.95 -27.06 8.92
C ALA A 172 13.43 -27.30 8.79
N ILE A 173 12.85 -27.07 7.61
CA ILE A 173 11.43 -27.31 7.28
C ILE A 173 11.28 -28.63 6.52
#